data_AF-A0A8S3J2L2-F1
#
_entry.id   AF-A0A8S3J2L2-F1
#
_cell.length_a   1.000
_cell.length_b   1.000
_cell.length_c   1.000
_cell.angle_alpha   90.00
_cell.angle_beta   90.00
_cell.angle_gamma   90.00
#
_symmetry.space_group_name_H-M   'P 1'
#
loop_
_entity.id
_entity.type
_entity.pdbx_description
1 polymer ?
#
loop_
_entity_poly.entity_id
_entity_poly.type
_entity_poly.pdbx_seq_one_letter_code
_entity_poly.pdbx_strand_id
1 'polypeptide(L)'
;EPYSDVETGVDPHKDKILGISVHRTDRLKTDLRLRHPFVRVHIIDVNTRSYVRKLNPNRSVLHYHNINDQTQDFIPSVSTEPYDFNVNRSTIPSWEDMIVIDEDYSYFTTVQQQNVIFFFEILEYFNNPQNPTDRSNAFPIAWSFLKVNLTQIRD
;
A
#
# COMPACT_ATOMS: atom_id res chain seq x y z
N GLU A 1 -43.65 -12.49 18.13
CA GLU A 1 -43.19 -11.10 17.95
C GLU A 1 -41.85 -11.13 17.22
N PRO A 2 -41.72 -10.55 16.02
CA PRO A 2 -40.41 -10.38 15.41
C PRO A 2 -39.82 -9.04 15.84
N TYR A 3 -38.58 -9.10 16.33
CA TYR A 3 -37.73 -7.95 16.61
C TYR A 3 -37.63 -7.07 15.36
N SER A 4 -38.11 -5.84 15.46
CA SER A 4 -37.90 -4.80 14.46
C SER A 4 -36.45 -4.32 14.57
N ASP A 5 -35.62 -4.61 13.57
CA ASP A 5 -34.31 -3.98 13.44
C ASP A 5 -34.52 -2.47 13.28
N VAL A 6 -34.11 -1.73 14.31
CA VAL A 6 -33.96 -0.29 14.22
C VAL A 6 -32.72 -0.07 13.36
N GLU A 7 -32.90 0.38 12.12
CA GLU A 7 -31.83 0.95 11.29
C GLU A 7 -31.21 2.13 12.06
N THR A 8 -30.20 1.83 12.88
CA THR A 8 -29.24 2.85 13.28
C THR A 8 -28.46 3.16 12.02
N GLY A 9 -28.60 4.39 11.50
CA GLY A 9 -27.89 4.89 10.30
C GLY A 9 -26.37 5.00 10.48
N VAL A 10 -25.75 4.02 11.13
CA VAL A 10 -24.31 3.88 11.33
C VAL A 10 -23.81 3.09 10.12
N ASP A 11 -23.04 3.77 9.27
CA ASP A 11 -22.31 3.12 8.17
C ASP A 11 -21.50 1.95 8.76
N PRO A 12 -21.72 0.69 8.31
CA PRO A 12 -21.01 -0.48 8.82
C PRO A 12 -19.51 -0.44 8.56
N HIS A 13 -19.02 0.54 7.79
CA HIS A 13 -17.61 0.77 7.52
C HIS A 13 -17.01 1.93 8.30
N LYS A 14 -17.82 2.69 9.05
CA LYS A 14 -17.32 3.73 9.96
C LYS A 14 -16.31 3.11 10.93
N ASP A 15 -15.14 3.74 11.04
CA ASP A 15 -14.02 3.32 11.90
C ASP A 15 -13.25 2.08 11.41
N LYS A 16 -13.41 1.64 10.14
CA LYS A 16 -12.56 0.59 9.54
C LYS A 16 -11.28 1.18 8.97
N ILE A 17 -10.13 0.68 9.42
CA ILE A 17 -8.80 1.07 8.94
C ILE A 17 -8.41 0.22 7.72
N LEU A 18 -7.76 0.84 6.73
CA LEU A 18 -7.23 0.12 5.58
C LEU A 18 -5.93 -0.63 5.94
N GLY A 19 -5.94 -1.96 5.75
CA GLY A 19 -4.77 -2.82 5.82
C GLY A 19 -4.43 -3.43 4.46
N ILE A 20 -3.15 -3.36 4.06
CA ILE A 20 -2.64 -3.95 2.82
C ILE A 20 -1.58 -4.99 3.19
N SER A 21 -1.93 -6.26 3.01
CA SER A 21 -0.99 -7.37 3.25
C SER A 21 -0.21 -7.68 1.98
N VAL A 22 1.10 -7.54 2.04
CA VAL A 22 2.03 -7.95 0.97
C VAL A 22 2.63 -9.30 1.35
N HIS A 23 2.03 -10.37 0.83
CA HIS A 23 2.46 -11.74 1.13
C HIS A 23 3.77 -12.10 0.44
N ARG A 24 3.72 -12.28 -0.88
CA ARG A 24 4.82 -12.76 -1.70
C ARG A 24 4.61 -12.40 -3.17
N THR A 25 5.61 -12.71 -3.99
CA THR A 25 5.49 -12.70 -5.46
C THR A 25 5.68 -14.10 -6.01
N ASP A 26 5.48 -14.26 -7.32
CA ASP A 26 6.02 -15.41 -8.03
C ASP A 26 7.53 -15.25 -8.23
N ARG A 27 8.17 -16.25 -8.84
CA ARG A 27 9.60 -16.22 -9.11
C ARG A 27 9.96 -15.02 -10.01
N LEU A 28 10.78 -14.12 -9.49
CA LEU A 28 11.34 -13.01 -10.26
C LEU A 28 12.36 -13.52 -11.29
N LYS A 29 12.51 -12.79 -12.40
CA LYS A 29 13.52 -13.09 -13.40
C LYS A 29 14.90 -13.06 -12.73
N THR A 30 15.69 -14.12 -12.93
CA THR A 30 17.01 -14.22 -12.31
C THR A 30 17.94 -13.15 -12.86
N ASP A 31 18.41 -12.27 -11.98
CA ASP A 31 19.39 -11.22 -12.23
C ASP A 31 20.28 -11.13 -10.99
N LEU A 32 21.61 -11.17 -11.17
CA LEU A 32 22.59 -11.20 -10.08
C LEU A 32 22.60 -9.91 -9.23
N ARG A 33 21.94 -8.85 -9.72
CA ARG A 33 21.80 -7.58 -9.01
C ARG A 33 20.64 -7.58 -8.02
N LEU A 34 19.75 -8.58 -8.09
CA LEU A 34 18.64 -8.72 -7.16
C LEU A 34 19.12 -9.30 -5.84
N ARG A 35 19.03 -8.51 -4.77
CA ARG A 35 19.53 -8.86 -3.44
C ARG A 35 18.53 -8.51 -2.34
N HIS A 36 17.93 -7.33 -2.43
CA HIS A 36 17.08 -6.75 -1.40
C HIS A 36 15.77 -6.18 -1.96
N PRO A 37 14.97 -6.94 -2.74
CA PRO A 37 13.76 -6.40 -3.31
C PRO A 37 12.74 -6.05 -2.22
N PHE A 38 12.04 -4.94 -2.42
CA PHE A 38 10.95 -4.49 -1.57
C PHE A 38 9.76 -4.09 -2.44
N VAL A 39 8.57 -4.08 -1.83
CA VAL A 39 7.36 -3.62 -2.51
C VAL A 39 7.05 -2.21 -2.07
N ARG A 40 6.89 -1.30 -3.02
CA ARG A 40 6.37 0.05 -2.80
C ARG A 40 4.92 0.10 -3.27
N VAL A 41 4.04 0.53 -2.37
CA VAL A 41 2.60 0.67 -2.62
C VAL A 41 2.27 2.14 -2.76
N HIS A 42 1.55 2.47 -3.83
CA HIS A 42 1.05 3.80 -4.14
C HIS A 42 -0.47 3.76 -4.19
N ILE A 43 -1.12 4.77 -3.61
CA ILE A 43 -2.57 4.97 -3.74
C ILE A 43 -2.78 6.16 -4.65
N ILE A 44 -3.22 5.90 -5.88
CA ILE A 44 -3.29 6.92 -6.93
C ILE A 44 -4.68 6.97 -7.55
N ASP A 45 -5.15 8.17 -7.84
CA ASP A 45 -6.29 8.39 -8.72
C ASP A 45 -5.77 8.42 -10.17
N VAL A 46 -6.22 7.47 -11.00
CA VAL A 46 -5.69 7.30 -12.35
C VAL A 46 -6.09 8.42 -13.32
N ASN A 47 -7.17 9.15 -13.02
CA ASN A 47 -7.63 10.24 -13.87
C ASN A 47 -6.76 11.48 -13.68
N THR A 48 -6.50 11.83 -12.42
CA THR A 48 -5.65 12.96 -12.03
C THR A 48 -4.16 12.61 -12.04
N ARG A 49 -3.82 11.31 -12.10
CA ARG A 49 -2.45 10.77 -12.03
C ARG A 49 -1.70 11.24 -10.78
N SER A 50 -2.44 11.48 -9.71
CA SER A 50 -1.94 12.07 -8.47
C SER A 50 -2.24 11.16 -7.30
N TYR A 51 -1.45 11.30 -6.24
CA TYR A 51 -1.73 10.59 -4.98
C TYR A 51 -3.09 11.02 -4.41
N VAL A 52 -3.79 10.06 -3.83
CA VAL A 52 -5.07 10.31 -3.16
C VAL A 52 -4.84 11.22 -1.96
N ARG A 53 -5.70 12.23 -1.80
CA ARG A 53 -5.66 13.16 -0.67
C ARG A 53 -6.09 12.48 0.62
N LYS A 54 -5.56 12.94 1.74
CA LYS A 54 -6.03 12.53 3.06
C LYS A 54 -7.43 13.06 3.33
N LEU A 55 -8.21 12.37 4.15
CA LEU A 55 -9.46 12.91 4.68
C LEU A 55 -9.19 14.13 5.58
N ASN A 56 -8.12 14.06 6.37
CA ASN A 56 -7.62 15.17 7.18
C ASN A 56 -6.14 15.46 6.85
N PRO A 57 -5.84 16.55 6.13
CA PRO A 57 -4.47 16.91 5.75
C PRO A 57 -3.48 17.07 6.92
N ASN A 58 -3.98 17.40 8.11
CA ASN A 58 -3.13 17.63 9.29
C ASN A 58 -2.88 16.36 10.12
N ARG A 59 -3.44 15.21 9.71
CA ARG A 59 -3.28 13.92 10.40
C ARG A 59 -2.20 13.07 9.73
N SER A 60 -1.38 12.42 10.54
CA SER A 60 -0.52 11.32 10.08
C SER A 60 -1.41 10.10 9.83
N VAL A 61 -1.34 9.53 8.63
CA VAL A 61 -2.06 8.31 8.26
C VAL A 61 -1.14 7.08 8.30
N LEU A 62 0.18 7.29 8.41
CA LEU A 62 1.18 6.24 8.55
C LEU A 62 1.86 6.32 9.92
N HIS A 63 1.93 5.19 10.62
CA HIS A 63 2.54 5.11 11.96
C HIS A 63 4.03 4.75 11.93
N TYR A 64 4.46 3.87 11.02
CA TYR A 64 5.80 3.24 11.10
C TYR A 64 6.73 3.55 9.92
N HIS A 65 6.21 4.04 8.79
CA HIS A 65 6.97 4.02 7.54
C HIS A 65 7.36 5.39 6.97
N ASN A 66 6.86 6.52 7.51
CA ASN A 66 7.16 7.84 6.96
C ASN A 66 7.12 8.95 8.02
N ILE A 67 8.29 9.45 8.42
CA ILE A 67 8.43 10.56 9.39
C ILE A 67 7.87 11.90 8.84
N ASN A 68 7.79 12.05 7.51
CA ASN A 68 7.38 13.30 6.85
C ASN A 68 5.88 13.37 6.50
N ASP A 69 5.11 12.33 6.81
CA ASP A 69 3.70 12.21 6.43
C ASP A 69 2.86 13.42 6.91
N GLN A 70 3.13 13.96 8.10
CA GLN A 70 2.38 15.09 8.67
C GLN A 70 2.45 16.40 7.86
N THR A 71 3.41 16.54 6.93
CA THR A 71 3.56 17.76 6.12
C THR A 71 2.87 17.69 4.76
N GLN A 72 2.28 16.54 4.41
CA GLN A 72 1.68 16.26 3.11
C GLN A 72 0.16 16.12 3.22
N ASP A 73 -0.59 16.71 2.27
CA ASP A 73 -2.04 16.62 2.18
C ASP A 73 -2.54 15.38 1.42
N PHE A 74 -1.61 14.54 0.97
CA PHE A 74 -1.86 13.28 0.27
C PHE A 74 -1.27 12.09 1.01
N ILE A 75 -1.77 10.88 0.71
CA ILE A 75 -1.25 9.64 1.27
C ILE A 75 0.05 9.28 0.55
N PRO A 76 1.21 9.33 1.21
CA PRO A 76 2.47 9.02 0.56
C PRO A 76 2.58 7.52 0.25
N SER A 77 3.45 7.17 -0.70
CA SER A 77 3.78 5.77 -0.95
C SER A 77 4.43 5.13 0.27
N VAL A 78 4.14 3.85 0.49
CA VAL A 78 4.68 3.07 1.61
C VAL A 78 5.47 1.90 1.06
N SER A 79 6.60 1.57 1.69
CA SER A 79 7.41 0.42 1.30
C SER A 79 7.40 -0.64 2.39
N THR A 80 7.36 -1.90 2.00
CA THR A 80 7.67 -3.02 2.90
C THR A 80 9.13 -2.94 3.33
N GLU A 81 9.49 -3.70 4.36
CA GLU A 81 10.90 -4.01 4.57
C GLU A 81 11.48 -4.81 3.37
N PRO A 82 12.77 -4.68 3.06
CA PRO A 82 13.40 -5.41 1.98
C PRO A 82 13.54 -6.89 2.30
N TYR A 83 13.33 -7.73 1.30
CA TYR A 83 13.54 -9.17 1.38
C TYR A 83 15.01 -9.50 1.13
N ASP A 84 15.71 -10.11 2.09
CA ASP A 84 17.10 -10.54 1.89
C ASP A 84 17.18 -11.97 1.34
N PHE A 85 17.56 -12.12 0.07
CA PHE A 85 17.76 -13.42 -0.56
C PHE A 85 18.84 -14.27 0.12
N ASN A 86 19.87 -13.66 0.72
CA ASN A 86 20.97 -14.38 1.36
C ASN A 86 20.54 -15.04 2.68
N VAL A 87 19.65 -14.37 3.41
CA VAL A 87 19.14 -14.86 4.70
C VAL A 87 18.05 -15.91 4.47
N ASN A 88 17.10 -15.63 3.57
CA ASN A 88 15.89 -16.43 3.44
C ASN A 88 16.03 -17.68 2.55
N ARG A 89 17.14 -17.81 1.79
CA ARG A 89 17.47 -18.99 0.95
C ARG A 89 16.36 -19.48 0.01
N SER A 90 15.46 -18.59 -0.39
CA SER A 90 14.38 -18.85 -1.35
C SER A 90 14.53 -17.92 -2.55
N THR A 91 14.22 -18.41 -3.75
CA THR A 91 14.20 -17.58 -4.98
C THR A 91 12.88 -16.85 -5.20
N ILE A 92 11.93 -17.05 -4.28
CA ILE A 92 10.61 -16.44 -4.27
C ILE A 92 10.54 -15.52 -3.05
N PRO A 93 10.54 -14.18 -3.24
CA PRO A 93 10.38 -13.22 -2.15
C PRO A 93 9.03 -13.37 -1.45
N SER A 94 9.07 -13.42 -0.12
CA SER A 94 7.91 -13.44 0.76
C SER A 94 8.15 -12.39 1.85
N TRP A 95 7.37 -11.33 1.84
CA TRP A 95 7.47 -10.24 2.82
C TRP A 95 6.60 -10.52 4.04
N GLU A 96 5.40 -11.07 3.83
CA GLU A 96 4.37 -11.24 4.88
C GLU A 96 4.19 -9.98 5.73
N ASP A 97 4.25 -8.83 5.06
CA ASP A 97 4.26 -7.51 5.70
C ASP A 97 2.88 -6.86 5.59
N MET A 98 2.44 -6.20 6.66
CA MET A 98 1.14 -5.54 6.72
C MET A 98 1.33 -4.04 6.82
N ILE A 99 0.99 -3.35 5.74
CA ILE A 99 0.96 -1.90 5.70
C ILE A 99 -0.41 -1.44 6.21
N VAL A 100 -0.40 -0.67 7.30
CA VAL A 100 -1.61 -0.07 7.89
C VAL A 100 -1.65 1.41 7.54
N ILE A 101 -2.78 1.84 6.98
CA ILE A 101 -3.06 3.22 6.63
C ILE A 101 -4.27 3.64 7.45
N ASP A 102 -4.05 4.55 8.39
CA ASP A 102 -5.07 5.14 9.26
C ASP A 102 -5.96 6.12 8.48
N GLU A 103 -6.67 5.57 7.50
CA GLU A 103 -7.76 6.19 6.75
C GLU A 103 -8.93 5.22 6.70
N ASP A 104 -10.14 5.78 6.66
CA ASP A 104 -11.37 5.00 6.61
C ASP A 104 -11.42 4.20 5.29
N TYR A 105 -11.57 2.87 5.37
CA TYR A 105 -11.67 2.01 4.19
C TYR A 105 -12.79 2.45 3.24
N SER A 106 -13.92 2.93 3.79
CA SER A 106 -15.06 3.42 3.00
C SER A 106 -14.68 4.58 2.07
N TYR A 107 -13.65 5.35 2.43
CA TYR A 107 -13.14 6.44 1.62
C TYR A 107 -12.76 5.96 0.22
N PHE A 108 -12.03 4.85 0.14
CA PHE A 108 -11.51 4.30 -1.11
C PHE A 108 -12.56 3.53 -1.92
N THR A 109 -13.72 3.22 -1.34
CA THR A 109 -14.80 2.50 -2.01
C THR A 109 -15.93 3.42 -2.49
N THR A 110 -15.91 4.72 -2.16
CA THR A 110 -16.97 5.64 -2.60
C THR A 110 -17.08 5.75 -4.13
N VAL A 111 -18.26 6.14 -4.63
CA VAL A 111 -18.49 6.40 -6.05
C VAL A 111 -17.54 7.47 -6.61
N GLN A 112 -17.15 8.45 -5.79
CA GLN A 112 -16.18 9.48 -6.21
C GLN A 112 -14.76 8.92 -6.39
N GLN A 113 -14.42 7.81 -5.72
CA GLN A 113 -13.08 7.20 -5.74
C GLN A 113 -12.98 5.98 -6.66
N GLN A 114 -13.90 5.79 -7.61
CA GLN A 114 -13.88 4.66 -8.57
C GLN A 114 -12.62 4.57 -9.46
N ASN A 115 -11.82 5.64 -9.48
CA ASN A 115 -10.57 5.74 -10.25
C ASN A 115 -9.34 5.52 -9.38
N VAL A 116 -9.51 5.23 -8.09
CA VAL A 116 -8.41 4.91 -7.19
C VAL A 116 -7.94 3.48 -7.46
N ILE A 117 -6.62 3.35 -7.59
CA ILE A 117 -5.94 2.06 -7.62
C ILE A 117 -4.85 2.00 -6.56
N PHE A 118 -4.60 0.80 -6.10
CA PHE A 118 -3.39 0.44 -5.37
C PHE A 118 -2.38 -0.03 -6.40
N PHE A 119 -1.34 0.74 -6.62
CA PHE A 119 -0.26 0.40 -7.55
C PHE A 119 0.94 -0.13 -6.76
N PHE A 120 1.44 -1.29 -7.15
CA PHE A 120 2.53 -1.98 -6.49
C PHE A 120 3.73 -2.02 -7.42
N GLU A 121 4.88 -1.55 -6.94
CA GLU A 121 6.16 -1.69 -7.62
C GLU A 121 7.07 -2.60 -6.79
N ILE A 122 7.67 -3.60 -7.44
CA ILE A 122 8.79 -4.33 -6.86
C ILE A 122 10.05 -3.61 -7.29
N LEU A 123 10.81 -3.13 -6.31
CA LEU A 123 11.99 -2.32 -6.50
C LEU A 123 13.20 -3.02 -5.89
N GLU A 124 14.38 -2.86 -6.50
CA GLU A 124 15.67 -3.27 -5.92
C GLU A 124 16.49 -2.03 -5.56
N TYR A 125 17.13 -2.05 -4.39
CA TYR A 125 18.05 -0.98 -4.03
C TYR A 125 19.30 -1.03 -4.90
N PHE A 126 19.65 0.12 -5.48
CA PHE A 126 20.99 0.27 -6.00
C PHE A 126 21.94 0.38 -4.81
N ASN A 127 22.93 -0.51 -4.75
CA ASN A 127 23.98 -0.42 -3.74
C ASN A 127 24.82 0.83 -4.06
N ASN A 128 24.45 1.98 -3.50
CA ASN A 128 25.27 3.18 -3.60
C ASN A 128 26.35 3.11 -2.51
N PRO A 129 27.62 2.84 -2.86
CA PRO A 129 28.68 2.72 -1.87
C PRO A 129 28.92 4.03 -1.10
N GLN A 130 28.47 5.17 -1.63
CA GLN A 130 28.57 6.47 -0.96
C GLN A 130 27.41 6.74 0.00
N ASN A 131 26.21 6.20 -0.26
CA ASN A 131 25.02 6.35 0.57
C ASN A 131 24.19 5.04 0.59
N PRO A 132 24.57 4.06 1.42
CA PRO A 132 23.92 2.75 1.46
C PRO A 132 22.45 2.79 1.91
N THR A 133 22.03 3.88 2.55
CA THR A 133 20.67 4.09 3.07
C THR A 133 19.78 4.90 2.12
N ASP A 134 20.29 5.33 0.97
CA ASP A 134 19.52 6.12 0.02
C ASP A 134 18.51 5.25 -0.73
N ARG A 135 17.32 5.14 -0.12
CA ARG A 135 16.18 4.40 -0.67
C ARG A 135 15.55 5.07 -1.91
N SER A 136 15.99 6.26 -2.29
CA SER A 136 15.54 6.93 -3.51
C SER A 136 16.16 6.35 -4.78
N ASN A 137 17.34 5.73 -4.65
CA ASN A 137 18.08 5.13 -5.75
C ASN A 137 17.72 3.65 -5.94
N ALA A 138 16.47 3.38 -6.29
CA ALA A 138 15.98 2.03 -6.56
C ALA A 138 15.55 1.89 -8.03
N PHE A 139 15.68 0.68 -8.60
CA PHE A 139 15.24 0.41 -9.97
C PHE A 139 14.04 -0.55 -10.01
N PRO A 140 13.10 -0.37 -10.95
CA PRO A 140 11.91 -1.20 -11.04
C PRO A 140 12.23 -2.59 -11.62
N ILE A 141 11.64 -3.61 -11.00
CA ILE A 141 11.75 -5.01 -11.43
C ILE A 141 10.45 -5.44 -12.13
N ALA A 142 9.32 -5.21 -11.47
CA ALA A 142 7.99 -5.57 -11.93
C ALA A 142 6.96 -4.69 -11.22
N TRP A 143 5.72 -4.73 -11.70
CA TRP A 143 4.62 -3.98 -11.13
C TRP A 143 3.31 -4.75 -11.24
N SER A 144 2.35 -4.37 -10.41
CA SER A 144 0.96 -4.79 -10.52
C SER A 144 0.06 -3.67 -10.01
N PHE A 145 -1.25 -3.82 -10.18
CA PHE A 145 -2.21 -2.94 -9.54
C PHE A 145 -3.46 -3.69 -9.13
N LEU A 146 -4.14 -3.14 -8.13
CA LEU A 146 -5.45 -3.55 -7.69
C LEU A 146 -6.41 -2.38 -7.83
N LYS A 147 -7.49 -2.59 -8.59
CA LYS A 147 -8.63 -1.67 -8.61
C LYS A 147 -9.63 -2.10 -7.55
N VAL A 148 -10.02 -1.17 -6.68
CA VAL A 148 -11.10 -1.43 -5.73
C VAL A 148 -12.43 -1.26 -6.46
N ASN A 149 -13.13 -2.37 -6.66
CA ASN A 149 -14.48 -2.33 -7.19
C ASN A 149 -15.48 -2.25 -6.04
N LEU A 150 -16.55 -1.47 -6.27
CA LEU A 150 -17.79 -1.54 -5.53
C LEU A 150 -18.39 -2.94 -5.72
N THR A 151 -17.91 -3.92 -4.96
CA THR A 151 -18.65 -5.15 -4.79
C THR A 151 -19.58 -4.87 -3.64
N GLN A 152 -20.90 -4.85 -3.88
CA GLN A 152 -21.87 -5.05 -2.80
C GLN A 152 -21.41 -6.31 -2.08
N ILE A 153 -20.82 -6.16 -0.91
CA ILE A 153 -20.53 -7.27 -0.02
C ILE A 153 -21.92 -7.81 0.29
N ARG A 154 -22.27 -8.97 -0.29
CA ARG A 154 -23.46 -9.69 0.13
C ARG A 154 -23.15 -10.19 1.54
N ASP A 155 -23.85 -9.61 2.50
CA ASP A 155 -24.00 -10.16 3.84
C ASP A 155 -24.58 -11.59 3.78
#